data_AF-A0A8C1DVK8-F1
#
_entry.id   AF-A0A8C1DVK8-F1
#
_cell.length_a   1.000
_cell.length_b   1.000
_cell.length_c   1.000
_cell.angle_alpha   90.00
_cell.angle_beta   90.00
_cell.angle_gamma   90.00
#
_symmetry.space_group_name_H-M   'P 1'
#
loop_
_entity.id
_entity.type
_entity.pdbx_description
1 polymer ?
#
loop_
_entity_poly.entity_id
_entity_poly.type
_entity_poly.pdbx_seq_one_letter_code
_entity_poly.pdbx_strand_id
1 'polypeptide(L)'
;MQDMGFSCRIPCVKPLLNNRQHQKRLAWAKDKRDWTAAEKRGEAHNPRCLRSSVKLPQSVMVWGAMSSAGVGPLCFLRSKVNAAVYQEVLEHFMLPAADQLYGDADFIFQQDLAPAHSAKATSTWFKDHGIPVLNWPANSPDLNPIENLWGIVKRKMRYARPNNAEELKATIRATWALITPEQCHRLIDS
;
A
#
# COMPACT_ATOMS: atom_id res chain seq x y z
N MET A 1 -13.57 46.07 -20.27
CA MET A 1 -13.45 44.78 -19.56
C MET A 1 -12.69 43.84 -20.48
N GLN A 2 -11.45 43.48 -20.15
CA GLN A 2 -10.68 42.48 -20.90
C GLN A 2 -11.27 41.10 -20.65
N ASP A 3 -11.48 40.35 -21.72
CA ASP A 3 -11.94 38.96 -21.71
C ASP A 3 -10.88 38.09 -21.01
N MET A 4 -11.24 37.40 -19.92
CA MET A 4 -10.28 36.73 -19.02
C MET A 4 -9.66 35.44 -19.59
N GLY A 5 -9.75 35.19 -20.90
CA GLY A 5 -8.88 34.22 -21.58
C GLY A 5 -8.90 32.78 -21.02
N PHE A 6 -9.97 32.36 -20.35
CA PHE A 6 -10.10 30.97 -19.88
C PHE A 6 -10.54 30.05 -21.02
N SER A 7 -9.66 29.81 -22.00
CA SER A 7 -9.89 28.85 -23.09
C SER A 7 -9.44 27.42 -22.75
N CYS A 8 -8.84 27.20 -21.57
CA CYS A 8 -8.34 25.89 -21.15
C CYS A 8 -9.33 25.17 -20.22
N ARG A 9 -10.02 24.15 -20.73
CA ARG A 9 -10.77 23.18 -19.91
C ARG A 9 -9.88 21.99 -19.59
N ILE A 10 -9.49 21.81 -18.33
CA ILE A 10 -8.82 20.59 -17.88
C ILE A 10 -9.89 19.49 -17.80
N PRO A 11 -9.74 18.35 -18.52
CA PRO A 11 -10.66 17.23 -18.37
C PRO A 11 -10.62 16.72 -16.93
N CYS A 12 -11.77 16.67 -16.25
CA CYS A 12 -11.84 15.97 -14.97
C CYS A 12 -11.45 14.50 -15.20
N VAL A 13 -10.42 14.02 -14.50
CA VAL A 13 -10.04 12.61 -14.50
C VAL A 13 -11.22 11.82 -13.91
N LYS A 14 -11.93 11.09 -14.78
CA LYS A 14 -13.01 10.18 -14.38
C LYS A 14 -12.43 8.76 -14.35
N PRO A 15 -12.79 7.92 -13.37
CA PRO A 15 -12.40 6.51 -13.40
C PRO A 15 -12.90 5.87 -14.71
N LEU A 16 -12.05 5.11 -15.38
CA LEU A 16 -12.42 4.39 -16.59
C LEU A 16 -13.45 3.32 -16.25
N LEU A 17 -14.64 3.43 -16.85
CA LEU A 17 -15.73 2.48 -16.65
C LEU A 17 -15.90 1.61 -17.89
N ASN A 18 -16.11 0.31 -17.68
CA ASN A 18 -16.49 -0.60 -18.76
C ASN A 18 -17.99 -0.50 -19.09
N ASN A 19 -18.41 -1.02 -20.25
CA ASN A 19 -19.82 -0.97 -20.71
C ASN A 19 -20.81 -1.52 -19.69
N ARG A 20 -20.44 -2.59 -18.96
CA ARG A 20 -21.29 -3.18 -17.92
C ARG A 20 -21.51 -2.21 -16.75
N GLN A 21 -20.48 -1.47 -16.36
CA GLN A 21 -20.57 -0.45 -15.31
C GLN A 21 -21.42 0.74 -15.78
N HIS A 22 -21.28 1.18 -17.03
CA HIS A 22 -22.12 2.24 -17.60
C HIS A 22 -23.60 1.88 -17.57
N GLN A 23 -23.97 0.67 -18.01
CA GLN A 23 -25.36 0.21 -18.00
C GLN A 23 -25.95 0.12 -16.60
N LYS A 24 -25.18 -0.40 -15.63
CA LYS A 24 -25.61 -0.45 -14.21
C LYS A 24 -25.86 0.94 -13.63
N ARG A 25 -24.99 1.91 -13.92
CA ARG A 25 -25.13 3.29 -13.45
C ARG A 25 -26.34 3.98 -14.08
N LEU A 26 -26.58 3.75 -15.38
CA LEU A 26 -27.75 4.30 -16.06
C LEU A 26 -29.05 3.72 -15.52
N ALA A 27 -29.12 2.40 -15.30
CA ALA A 27 -30.28 1.75 -14.70
C ALA A 27 -30.55 2.30 -13.29
N TRP A 28 -29.51 2.43 -12.46
CA TRP A 28 -29.62 3.01 -11.11
C TRP A 28 -30.12 4.47 -11.17
N ALA A 29 -29.59 5.29 -12.07
CA ALA A 29 -30.01 6.68 -12.22
C ALA A 29 -31.47 6.82 -12.68
N LYS A 30 -31.95 5.91 -13.54
CA LYS A 30 -33.35 5.87 -13.98
C LYS A 30 -34.28 5.40 -12.85
N ASP A 31 -33.88 4.38 -12.09
CA ASP A 31 -34.63 3.86 -10.94
C ASP A 31 -34.77 4.92 -9.83
N LYS A 32 -33.73 5.74 -9.63
CA LYS A 32 -33.66 6.77 -8.57
C LYS A 32 -33.96 8.18 -9.08
N ARG A 33 -34.63 8.32 -10.22
CA ARG A 33 -34.86 9.61 -10.89
C ARG A 33 -35.59 10.62 -10.00
N ASP A 34 -36.57 10.14 -9.23
CA ASP A 34 -37.50 10.98 -8.47
C ASP A 34 -37.14 11.05 -6.97
N TRP A 35 -35.91 10.67 -6.61
CA TRP A 35 -35.46 10.73 -5.23
C TRP A 35 -35.40 12.15 -4.68
N THR A 36 -35.98 12.32 -3.50
CA THR A 36 -35.79 13.49 -2.66
C THR A 36 -34.36 13.52 -2.09
N ALA A 37 -33.91 14.71 -1.68
CA ALA A 37 -32.61 14.86 -1.02
C ALA A 37 -32.51 14.05 0.28
N ALA A 38 -33.64 13.77 0.95
CA ALA A 38 -33.69 12.95 2.15
C ALA A 38 -33.47 11.46 1.85
N GLU A 39 -34.12 10.92 0.83
CA GLU A 39 -33.94 9.52 0.40
C GLU A 39 -32.51 9.26 -0.07
N LYS A 40 -31.92 10.22 -0.81
CA LYS A 40 -30.51 10.15 -1.20
C LYS A 40 -29.55 10.11 -0.01
N ARG A 41 -29.85 10.85 1.07
CA ARG A 41 -29.06 10.80 2.33
C ARG A 41 -29.27 9.48 3.06
N GLY A 42 -30.49 8.93 3.04
CA GLY A 42 -30.83 7.62 3.61
C GLY A 42 -30.00 6.47 3.03
N GLU A 43 -29.60 6.56 1.75
CA GLU A 43 -28.77 5.54 1.10
C GLU A 43 -27.41 5.34 1.79
N ALA A 44 -26.83 6.36 2.43
CA ALA A 44 -25.61 6.21 3.21
C ALA A 44 -25.78 5.25 4.41
N HIS A 45 -27.01 5.06 4.88
CA HIS A 45 -27.39 4.15 5.96
C HIS A 45 -27.93 2.81 5.46
N ASN A 46 -27.97 2.60 4.13
CA ASN A 46 -28.35 1.32 3.55
C ASN A 46 -27.35 0.23 4.00
N PRO A 47 -27.79 -0.91 4.56
CA PRO A 47 -26.89 -1.98 4.98
C PRO A 47 -25.92 -2.47 3.90
N ARG A 48 -26.28 -2.33 2.61
CA ARG A 48 -25.39 -2.64 1.46
C ARG A 48 -24.27 -1.62 1.27
N CYS A 49 -24.45 -0.40 1.78
CA CYS A 49 -23.49 0.70 1.78
C CYS A 49 -22.71 0.81 3.10
N LEU A 50 -23.10 0.03 4.11
CA LEU A 50 -22.43 -0.03 5.41
C LEU A 50 -21.41 -1.18 5.42
N ARG A 51 -20.21 -0.89 5.92
CA ARG A 51 -19.21 -1.90 6.28
C ARG A 51 -19.13 -1.95 7.79
N SER A 52 -19.34 -3.12 8.39
CA SER A 52 -19.16 -3.31 9.83
C SER A 52 -17.71 -3.00 10.23
N SER A 53 -17.53 -2.12 11.21
CA SER A 53 -16.24 -1.78 11.81
C SER A 53 -16.37 -1.78 13.33
N VAL A 54 -15.32 -2.24 14.02
CA VAL A 54 -15.21 -2.09 15.47
C VAL A 54 -14.57 -0.73 15.80
N LYS A 55 -14.89 -0.17 16.97
CA LYS A 55 -14.43 1.17 17.39
C LYS A 55 -12.91 1.25 17.62
N LEU A 56 -12.28 0.12 17.94
CA LEU A 56 -10.85 -0.05 18.16
C LEU A 56 -10.40 -1.39 17.55
N PRO A 57 -10.15 -1.45 16.23
CA PRO A 57 -9.68 -2.67 15.60
C PRO A 57 -8.27 -3.02 16.10
N GLN A 58 -8.05 -4.27 16.44
CA GLN A 58 -6.71 -4.76 16.70
C GLN A 58 -5.89 -4.67 15.41
N SER A 59 -4.70 -4.07 15.50
CA SER A 59 -3.79 -3.88 14.38
C SER A 59 -2.38 -4.29 14.79
N VAL A 60 -1.57 -4.67 13.81
CA VAL A 60 -0.15 -4.97 13.98
C VAL A 60 0.64 -4.11 13.03
N MET A 61 1.77 -3.59 13.49
CA MET A 61 2.71 -2.86 12.64
C MET A 61 3.71 -3.86 12.05
N VAL A 62 3.93 -3.76 10.74
CA VAL A 62 4.72 -4.73 9.99
C VAL A 62 5.67 -3.97 9.06
N TRP A 63 6.93 -4.38 9.03
CA TRP A 63 7.88 -4.03 7.99
C TRP A 63 8.13 -5.26 7.12
N GLY A 64 8.26 -5.06 5.82
CA GLY A 64 8.63 -6.11 4.88
C GLY A 64 9.41 -5.54 3.71
N ALA A 65 10.15 -6.41 3.01
CA ALA A 65 10.87 -6.08 1.80
C ALA A 65 10.53 -7.08 0.68
N MET A 66 10.71 -6.69 -0.58
CA MET A 66 10.55 -7.59 -1.74
C MET A 66 11.54 -7.23 -2.84
N SER A 67 11.82 -8.18 -3.72
CA SER A 67 12.55 -8.00 -4.97
C SER A 67 11.89 -8.80 -6.09
N SER A 68 12.43 -8.74 -7.31
CA SER A 68 11.92 -9.54 -8.43
C SER A 68 12.09 -11.04 -8.18
N ALA A 69 13.05 -11.43 -7.35
CA ALA A 69 13.29 -12.80 -6.93
C ALA A 69 12.27 -13.32 -5.91
N GLY A 70 11.43 -12.46 -5.32
CA GLY A 70 10.38 -12.86 -4.39
C GLY A 70 10.23 -11.94 -3.18
N VAL A 71 9.52 -12.44 -2.19
CA VAL A 71 9.36 -11.72 -0.92
C VAL A 71 10.62 -11.87 -0.07
N GLY A 72 11.00 -10.78 0.57
CA GLY A 72 12.10 -10.73 1.51
C GLY A 72 11.64 -10.88 2.96
N PRO A 73 12.45 -10.40 3.92
CA PRO A 73 12.17 -10.48 5.35
C PRO A 73 10.85 -9.79 5.72
N LEU A 74 10.21 -10.30 6.77
CA LEU A 74 8.97 -9.78 7.34
C LEU A 74 9.12 -9.66 8.86
N CYS A 75 9.03 -8.43 9.38
CA CYS A 75 9.24 -8.11 10.78
C CYS A 75 7.99 -7.47 11.39
N PHE A 76 7.58 -7.93 12.58
CA PHE A 76 6.49 -7.34 13.35
C PHE A 76 7.04 -6.37 14.39
N LEU A 77 6.58 -5.13 14.34
CA LEU A 77 7.06 -4.05 15.17
C LEU A 77 6.11 -3.84 16.36
N ARG A 78 6.71 -3.70 17.56
CA ARG A 78 5.95 -3.55 18.82
C ARG A 78 5.47 -2.13 19.06
N SER A 79 6.10 -1.15 18.42
CA SER A 79 5.87 0.28 18.65
C SER A 79 5.89 1.05 17.34
N LYS A 80 5.51 2.33 17.42
CA LYS A 80 5.60 3.26 16.30
C LYS A 80 7.06 3.38 15.82
N VAL A 81 7.25 3.28 14.51
CA VAL A 81 8.58 3.39 13.90
C VAL A 81 9.10 4.83 13.99
N ASN A 82 10.25 5.00 14.63
CA ASN A 82 11.09 6.18 14.54
C ASN A 82 12.40 5.82 13.80
N ALA A 83 13.30 6.79 13.60
CA ALA A 83 14.54 6.55 12.87
C ALA A 83 15.41 5.44 13.50
N ALA A 84 15.53 5.39 14.83
CA ALA A 84 16.34 4.38 15.52
C ALA A 84 15.77 2.97 15.34
N VAL A 85 14.47 2.79 15.57
CA VAL A 85 13.77 1.51 15.34
C VAL A 85 13.88 1.10 13.87
N TYR A 86 13.80 2.06 12.95
CA TYR A 86 13.95 1.77 11.54
C TYR A 86 15.36 1.28 11.20
N GLN A 87 16.41 1.92 11.73
CA GLN A 87 17.79 1.48 11.56
C GLN A 87 18.00 0.07 12.13
N GLU A 88 17.45 -0.25 13.30
CA GLU A 88 17.49 -1.61 13.84
C GLU A 88 16.82 -2.63 12.92
N VAL A 89 15.71 -2.26 12.27
CA VAL A 89 15.06 -3.12 11.27
C VAL A 89 15.95 -3.32 10.05
N LEU A 90 16.59 -2.26 9.56
CA LEU A 90 17.50 -2.37 8.43
C LEU A 90 18.71 -3.26 8.76
N GLU A 91 19.31 -3.05 9.93
CA GLU A 91 20.47 -3.80 10.43
C GLU A 91 20.18 -5.30 10.56
N HIS A 92 19.09 -5.67 11.21
CA HIS A 92 18.84 -7.06 11.58
C HIS A 92 18.02 -7.85 10.54
N PHE A 93 17.34 -7.16 9.62
CA PHE A 93 16.48 -7.81 8.64
C PHE A 93 16.87 -7.49 7.21
N MET A 94 17.11 -6.22 6.87
CA MET A 94 17.40 -5.83 5.49
C MET A 94 18.81 -6.26 5.07
N LEU A 95 19.85 -5.93 5.84
CA LEU A 95 21.24 -6.28 5.49
C LEU A 95 21.45 -7.78 5.31
N PRO A 96 21.03 -8.67 6.23
CA PRO A 96 21.26 -10.10 6.04
C PRO A 96 20.50 -10.67 4.84
N ALA A 97 19.31 -10.13 4.57
CA ALA A 97 18.54 -10.54 3.40
C ALA A 97 19.16 -10.06 2.09
N ALA A 98 19.70 -8.84 2.07
CA ALA A 98 20.40 -8.31 0.90
C ALA A 98 21.68 -9.12 0.62
N ASP A 99 22.47 -9.41 1.65
CA ASP A 99 23.67 -10.26 1.55
C ASP A 99 23.31 -11.66 1.02
N GLN A 100 22.24 -12.28 1.54
CA GLN A 100 21.79 -13.60 1.07
C GLN A 100 21.30 -13.58 -0.39
N LEU A 101 20.63 -12.51 -0.82
CA LEU A 101 20.01 -12.43 -2.15
C LEU A 101 20.98 -11.99 -3.24
N TYR A 102 21.87 -11.06 -2.92
CA TYR A 102 22.73 -10.38 -3.89
C TYR A 102 24.21 -10.70 -3.68
N GLY A 103 24.63 -11.09 -2.48
CA GLY A 103 26.05 -11.25 -2.14
C GLY A 103 26.82 -9.97 -2.49
N ASP A 104 27.86 -10.11 -3.31
CA ASP A 104 28.67 -9.00 -3.81
C ASP A 104 28.02 -8.20 -4.96
N ALA A 105 26.83 -8.58 -5.43
CA ALA A 105 26.16 -7.88 -6.52
C ALA A 105 25.55 -6.55 -6.06
N ASP A 106 25.62 -5.54 -6.93
CA ASP A 106 25.02 -4.25 -6.67
C ASP A 106 23.48 -4.33 -6.60
N PHE A 107 22.90 -3.60 -5.65
CA PHE A 107 21.47 -3.39 -5.55
C PHE A 107 21.16 -1.94 -5.17
N ILE A 108 19.94 -1.49 -5.47
CA ILE A 108 19.43 -0.18 -5.05
C ILE A 108 18.26 -0.40 -4.09
N PHE A 109 18.31 0.23 -2.92
CA PHE A 109 17.23 0.15 -1.94
C PHE A 109 16.14 1.18 -2.24
N GLN A 110 14.88 0.73 -2.33
CA GLN A 110 13.72 1.61 -2.48
C GLN A 110 12.98 1.75 -1.15
N GLN A 111 12.66 2.98 -0.76
CA GLN A 111 11.80 3.29 0.40
C GLN A 111 10.94 4.52 0.12
N ASP A 112 9.85 4.69 0.87
CA ASP A 112 9.02 5.90 0.80
C ASP A 112 9.62 7.05 1.65
N LEU A 113 8.94 8.19 1.68
CA LEU A 113 9.37 9.38 2.44
C LEU A 113 8.74 9.49 3.83
N ALA A 114 8.38 8.36 4.47
CA ALA A 114 7.91 8.38 5.86
C ALA A 114 8.93 9.10 6.77
N PRO A 115 8.51 9.78 7.86
CA PRO A 115 9.41 10.59 8.67
C PRO A 115 10.63 9.84 9.23
N ALA A 116 10.50 8.53 9.49
CA ALA A 116 11.63 7.70 9.92
C ALA A 116 12.61 7.42 8.77
N HIS A 117 12.14 7.31 7.53
CA HIS A 117 12.95 7.00 6.35
C HIS A 117 13.69 8.23 5.84
N SER A 118 13.04 9.40 5.89
CA SER A 118 13.61 10.70 5.49
C SER A 118 14.43 11.40 6.59
N ALA A 119 14.54 10.80 7.78
CA ALA A 119 15.35 11.33 8.86
C ALA A 119 16.84 11.42 8.46
N LYS A 120 17.51 12.49 8.91
CA LYS A 120 18.96 12.66 8.70
C LYS A 120 19.76 11.47 9.21
N ALA A 121 19.40 10.94 10.39
CA ALA A 121 20.06 9.78 10.97
C ALA A 121 19.96 8.55 10.06
N THR A 122 18.79 8.28 9.47
CA THR A 122 18.59 7.19 8.51
C THR A 122 19.37 7.40 7.23
N SER A 123 19.40 8.64 6.71
CA SER A 123 20.20 8.98 5.53
C SER A 123 21.70 8.79 5.77
N THR A 124 22.19 9.12 6.98
CA THR A 124 23.57 8.85 7.39
C THR A 124 23.83 7.34 7.48
N TRP A 125 22.93 6.59 8.11
CA TRP A 125 23.06 5.12 8.20
C TRP A 125 23.22 4.46 6.82
N PHE A 126 22.43 4.84 5.81
CA PHE A 126 22.58 4.31 4.45
C PHE A 126 23.95 4.64 3.82
N LYS A 127 24.46 5.86 4.06
CA LYS A 127 25.77 6.28 3.56
C LYS A 127 26.90 5.51 4.22
N ASP A 128 26.82 5.32 5.53
CA ASP A 128 27.85 4.62 6.32
C ASP A 128 27.93 3.13 5.92
N HIS A 129 26.81 2.54 5.50
CA HIS A 129 26.75 1.17 4.97
C HIS A 129 27.02 1.07 3.46
N GLY A 130 27.23 2.18 2.76
CA GLY A 130 27.48 2.19 1.32
C GLY A 130 26.28 1.76 0.45
N ILE A 131 25.06 1.88 0.97
CA ILE A 131 23.85 1.38 0.29
C ILE A 131 23.19 2.51 -0.50
N PRO A 132 23.11 2.40 -1.84
CA PRO A 132 22.43 3.40 -2.64
C PRO A 132 20.91 3.30 -2.43
N VAL A 133 20.29 4.45 -2.18
CA VAL A 133 18.83 4.57 -2.03
C VAL A 133 18.26 5.21 -3.29
N LEU A 134 17.21 4.60 -3.84
CA LEU A 134 16.52 5.12 -5.02
C LEU A 134 15.94 6.50 -4.71
N ASN A 135 16.23 7.48 -5.57
CA ASN A 135 15.65 8.81 -5.44
C ASN A 135 14.14 8.74 -5.74
N TRP A 136 13.31 8.81 -4.70
CA TRP A 136 11.87 8.60 -4.79
C TRP A 136 11.08 9.91 -4.66
N PRO A 137 10.14 10.22 -5.58
CA PRO A 137 9.32 11.42 -5.46
C PRO A 137 8.34 11.32 -4.29
N ALA A 138 8.10 12.44 -3.60
CA ALA A 138 7.14 12.51 -2.52
C ALA A 138 5.72 12.17 -2.99
N ASN A 139 4.90 11.58 -2.10
CA ASN A 139 3.49 11.29 -2.34
C ASN A 139 3.18 10.42 -3.57
N SER A 140 4.06 9.49 -3.92
CA SER A 140 3.85 8.54 -5.02
C SER A 140 3.74 7.08 -4.52
N PRO A 141 2.73 6.74 -3.68
CA PRO A 141 2.55 5.37 -3.19
C PRO A 141 2.12 4.41 -4.29
N ASP A 142 1.49 4.92 -5.35
CA ASP A 142 1.10 4.20 -6.56
C ASP A 142 2.30 3.64 -7.32
N LEU A 143 3.46 4.30 -7.22
CA LEU A 143 4.69 3.85 -7.84
C LEU A 143 5.43 2.79 -7.00
N ASN A 144 5.05 2.55 -5.73
CA ASN A 144 5.79 1.63 -4.86
C ASN A 144 5.28 0.18 -5.01
N PRO A 145 6.06 -0.76 -5.58
CA PRO A 145 5.62 -2.14 -5.81
C PRO A 145 5.16 -2.84 -4.53
N ILE A 146 5.75 -2.49 -3.37
CA ILE A 146 5.40 -3.12 -2.10
C ILE A 146 4.00 -2.75 -1.62
N GLU A 147 3.47 -1.58 -1.99
CA GLU A 147 2.09 -1.20 -1.68
C GLU A 147 1.09 -2.10 -2.43
N ASN A 148 1.42 -2.43 -3.69
CA ASN A 148 0.65 -3.39 -4.48
C ASN A 148 0.74 -4.80 -3.89
N LEU A 149 1.92 -5.21 -3.42
CA LEU A 149 2.12 -6.47 -2.70
C LEU A 149 1.26 -6.54 -1.43
N TRP A 150 1.25 -5.50 -0.60
CA TRP A 150 0.37 -5.42 0.56
C TRP A 150 -1.11 -5.48 0.16
N GLY A 151 -1.48 -4.91 -0.99
CA GLY A 151 -2.79 -5.08 -1.60
C GLY A 151 -3.14 -6.54 -1.93
N ILE A 152 -2.18 -7.33 -2.42
CA ILE A 152 -2.34 -8.78 -2.63
C ILE A 152 -2.52 -9.51 -1.30
N VAL A 153 -1.68 -9.24 -0.30
CA VAL A 153 -1.76 -9.85 1.05
C VAL A 153 -3.14 -9.60 1.66
N LYS A 154 -3.58 -8.33 1.69
CA LYS A 154 -4.90 -7.94 2.21
C LYS A 154 -6.05 -8.64 1.48
N ARG A 155 -5.94 -8.86 0.16
CA ARG A 155 -6.95 -9.58 -0.64
C ARG A 155 -6.97 -11.08 -0.32
N LYS A 156 -5.81 -11.73 -0.22
CA LYS A 156 -5.71 -13.15 0.16
C LYS A 156 -6.27 -13.42 1.57
N MET A 157 -6.07 -12.47 2.49
CA MET A 157 -6.56 -12.55 3.87
C MET A 157 -8.04 -12.20 4.06
N ARG A 158 -8.76 -11.79 3.01
CA ARG A 158 -10.12 -11.23 3.11
C ARG A 158 -11.12 -12.10 3.88
N TYR A 159 -10.92 -13.42 3.86
CA TYR A 159 -11.80 -14.40 4.51
C TYR A 159 -11.17 -15.12 5.72
N ALA A 160 -9.91 -14.81 6.06
CA ALA A 160 -9.19 -15.52 7.12
C ALA A 160 -9.72 -15.24 8.54
N ARG A 161 -10.36 -14.08 8.75
CA ARG A 161 -11.01 -13.66 10.01
C ARG A 161 -10.19 -13.99 11.29
N PRO A 162 -8.95 -13.49 11.42
CA PRO A 162 -8.17 -13.68 12.65
C PRO A 162 -8.86 -12.98 13.83
N ASN A 163 -8.90 -13.66 14.98
CA ASN A 163 -9.63 -13.20 16.18
C ASN A 163 -8.74 -12.54 17.23
N ASN A 164 -7.41 -12.63 17.08
CA ASN A 164 -6.44 -11.99 17.96
C ASN A 164 -5.17 -11.59 17.20
N ALA A 165 -4.28 -10.83 17.85
CA ALA A 165 -3.04 -10.36 17.25
C ALA A 165 -2.11 -11.49 16.81
N GLU A 166 -2.03 -12.60 17.54
CA GLU A 166 -1.14 -13.71 17.18
C GLU A 166 -1.65 -14.48 15.96
N GLU A 167 -2.96 -14.74 15.88
CA GLU A 167 -3.60 -15.26 14.67
C GLU A 167 -3.42 -14.32 13.49
N LEU A 168 -3.52 -13.01 13.71
CA LEU A 168 -3.28 -12.01 12.66
C LEU A 168 -1.83 -12.08 12.16
N LYS A 169 -0.84 -12.10 13.06
CA LYS A 169 0.58 -12.24 12.70
C LYS A 169 0.85 -13.55 11.95
N ALA A 170 0.32 -14.67 12.44
CA ALA A 170 0.48 -15.98 11.83
C ALA A 170 -0.14 -16.00 10.41
N THR A 171 -1.33 -15.43 10.25
CA THR A 171 -2.00 -15.33 8.96
C THR A 171 -1.21 -14.46 7.97
N ILE A 172 -0.65 -13.33 8.44
CA ILE A 172 0.21 -12.47 7.61
C ILE A 172 1.46 -13.25 7.18
N ARG A 173 2.15 -13.92 8.10
CA ARG A 173 3.35 -14.73 7.78
C ARG A 173 3.04 -15.81 6.74
N ALA A 174 1.96 -16.58 6.95
CA ALA A 174 1.55 -17.63 6.03
C ALA A 174 1.19 -17.06 4.65
N THR A 175 0.45 -15.94 4.62
CA THR A 175 0.07 -15.30 3.35
C THR A 175 1.27 -14.73 2.60
N TRP A 176 2.21 -14.12 3.33
CA TRP A 176 3.45 -13.57 2.79
C TRP A 176 4.31 -14.66 2.13
N ALA A 177 4.46 -15.81 2.80
CA ALA A 177 5.21 -16.96 2.28
C ALA A 177 4.56 -17.63 1.05
N LEU A 178 3.26 -17.41 0.82
CA LEU A 178 2.53 -17.92 -0.35
C LEU A 178 2.60 -16.98 -1.57
N ILE A 179 3.36 -15.89 -1.49
CA ILE A 179 3.59 -15.01 -2.63
C ILE A 179 4.74 -15.57 -3.45
N THR A 180 4.49 -15.80 -4.74
CA THR A 180 5.48 -16.39 -5.62
C THR A 180 6.41 -15.31 -6.22
N PRO A 181 7.65 -15.67 -6.59
CA PRO A 181 8.55 -14.77 -7.32
C PRO A 181 7.92 -14.13 -8.55
N GLU A 182 7.10 -14.87 -9.31
CA GLU A 182 6.41 -14.36 -10.51
C GLU A 182 5.35 -13.30 -10.16
N GLN A 183 4.77 -13.34 -8.96
CA GLN A 183 3.93 -12.25 -8.50
C GLN A 183 4.76 -11.00 -8.21
N CYS A 184 5.92 -11.14 -7.56
CA CYS A 184 6.81 -10.03 -7.25
C CYS A 184 7.42 -9.40 -8.51
N HIS A 185 7.91 -10.22 -9.44
CA HIS A 185 8.47 -9.77 -10.72
C HIS A 185 7.46 -8.92 -11.50
N ARG A 186 6.21 -9.38 -11.63
CA ARG A 186 5.15 -8.62 -12.30
C ARG A 186 4.79 -7.29 -11.64
N LEU A 187 5.05 -7.12 -10.34
CA LEU A 187 4.83 -5.85 -9.63
C LEU A 187 5.97 -4.87 -9.83
N ILE A 188 7.16 -5.35 -10.14
CA ILE A 188 8.33 -4.52 -10.42
C ILE A 188 8.34 -4.08 -11.88
N ASP A 189 7.88 -4.94 -12.78
CA ASP A 189 7.80 -4.67 -14.22
C ASP A 189 6.56 -3.86 -14.65
N SER A 190 5.65 -3.52 -13.73
CA SER A 190 4.35 -2.89 -14.03
C SER A 190 4.38 -1.39 -14.22
#